data_AF-A0AAD6NR16-F1
#
_entry.id   AF-A0AAD6NR16-F1
#
_cell.length_a   1.000
_cell.length_b   1.000
_cell.length_c   1.000
_cell.angle_alpha   90.00
_cell.angle_beta   90.00
_cell.angle_gamma   90.00
#
_symmetry.space_group_name_H-M   'P 1'
#
loop_
_entity.id
_entity.type
_entity.pdbx_description
1 polymer ?
#
loop_
_entity_poly.entity_id
_entity_poly.type
_entity_poly.pdbx_seq_one_letter_code
_entity_poly.pdbx_strand_id
1 'polypeptide(L)'
;MKRKDRVSTVVIVAIVILFGVSIVLWICMGFCFLRRRRRARKNRESVEENDVGDEITTVESLQFDLSTIEAATNNFSPDNKLGEGGSGEVYNVSNLQCI
;
A
#
# COMPACT_ATOMS: atom_id res chain seq x y z
N MET A 1 35.60 5.86 -44.96
CA MET A 1 35.06 6.52 -43.74
C MET A 1 33.56 6.33 -43.53
N LYS A 2 32.70 6.62 -44.52
CA LYS A 2 31.21 6.70 -44.39
C LYS A 2 30.45 5.49 -43.80
N ARG A 3 31.05 4.29 -43.73
CA ARG A 3 30.36 3.07 -43.25
C ARG A 3 30.26 3.03 -41.73
N LYS A 4 31.28 3.53 -41.01
CA LYS A 4 31.34 3.56 -39.54
C LYS A 4 30.31 4.53 -38.97
N ASP A 5 30.16 5.69 -39.59
CA ASP A 5 29.23 6.73 -39.13
C ASP A 5 27.77 6.26 -39.24
N ARG A 6 27.42 5.56 -40.33
CA ARG A 6 26.07 5.00 -40.51
C ARG A 6 25.71 3.94 -39.47
N VAL A 7 26.64 3.05 -39.10
CA VAL A 7 26.35 2.04 -38.06
C VAL A 7 26.20 2.66 -36.68
N SER A 8 27.02 3.66 -36.33
CA SER A 8 26.86 4.39 -35.07
C SER A 8 25.51 5.10 -34.98
N THR A 9 25.07 5.78 -36.05
CA THR A 9 23.76 6.44 -36.09
C THR A 9 22.61 5.43 -35.96
N VAL A 10 22.70 4.28 -36.64
CA VAL A 10 21.67 3.23 -36.54
C VAL A 10 21.56 2.68 -35.12
N VAL A 11 22.70 2.46 -34.44
CA VAL A 11 22.71 1.98 -33.05
C VAL A 11 22.10 3.01 -32.11
N ILE A 12 22.45 4.30 -32.24
CA ILE A 12 21.89 5.37 -31.42
C ILE A 12 20.37 5.45 -31.58
N VAL A 13 19.87 5.43 -32.83
CA VAL A 13 18.44 5.48 -33.11
C VAL A 13 17.71 4.27 -32.52
N ALA A 14 18.27 3.06 -32.65
CA ALA A 14 17.69 1.85 -32.07
C ALA A 14 17.56 1.95 -30.54
N ILE A 15 18.60 2.45 -29.86
CA ILE A 15 18.61 2.64 -28.40
C ILE A 15 17.54 3.64 -27.97
N VAL A 16 17.44 4.79 -28.66
CA VAL A 16 16.44 5.82 -28.35
C VAL A 16 15.02 5.27 -28.48
N ILE A 17 14.75 4.46 -29.51
CA ILE A 17 13.44 3.83 -29.70
C ILE A 17 13.14 2.86 -28.56
N LEU A 18 14.10 1.99 -28.18
CA LEU A 18 13.92 1.02 -27.10
C LEU A 18 13.60 1.70 -25.76
N PHE A 19 14.36 2.72 -25.39
CA PHE A 19 14.11 3.48 -24.16
C PHE A 19 12.81 4.27 -24.24
N GLY A 20 12.51 4.90 -25.37
CA GLY A 20 11.26 5.62 -25.59
C GLY A 20 10.04 4.74 -25.35
N VAL A 21 10.01 3.54 -25.94
CA VAL A 21 8.91 2.58 -25.74
C VAL A 21 8.82 2.13 -24.28
N SER A 22 9.95 1.82 -23.65
CA SER A 22 9.97 1.38 -22.24
C SER A 22 9.40 2.46 -21.29
N ILE A 23 9.81 3.72 -21.47
CA ILE A 23 9.34 4.85 -20.67
C ILE A 23 7.84 5.07 -20.87
N VAL A 24 7.37 5.03 -22.12
CA VAL A 24 5.93 5.18 -22.43
C VAL A 24 5.12 4.08 -21.76
N LEU A 25 5.56 2.81 -21.83
CA LEU A 25 4.87 1.69 -21.17
C LEU A 25 4.82 1.87 -19.65
N TRP A 26 5.91 2.32 -19.03
CA TRP A 26 5.96 2.59 -17.59
C TRP A 26 5.00 3.71 -17.17
N ILE A 27 4.97 4.82 -17.91
CA ILE A 27 4.04 5.93 -17.67
C ILE A 27 2.59 5.45 -17.85
N CYS A 28 2.31 4.71 -18.92
CA CYS A 28 0.99 4.14 -19.18
C CYS A 28 0.57 3.18 -18.07
N MET A 29 1.44 2.26 -17.64
CA MET A 29 1.15 1.32 -16.56
C MET A 29 0.90 2.07 -15.24
N GLY A 30 1.79 3.00 -14.86
CA GLY A 30 1.64 3.80 -13.65
C GLY A 30 0.36 4.63 -13.66
N PHE A 31 0.05 5.30 -14.78
CA PHE A 31 -1.17 6.08 -14.93
C PHE A 31 -2.44 5.21 -14.91
N CYS A 32 -2.40 4.05 -15.58
CA CYS A 32 -3.49 3.07 -15.55
C CYS A 32 -3.70 2.50 -14.15
N PHE A 33 -2.62 2.19 -13.41
CA PHE A 33 -2.67 1.71 -12.04
C PHE A 33 -3.24 2.77 -11.10
N LEU A 34 -2.78 4.02 -11.20
CA LEU A 34 -3.31 5.14 -10.44
C LEU A 34 -4.79 5.40 -10.76
N ARG A 35 -5.18 5.38 -12.04
CA ARG A 35 -6.59 5.50 -12.46
C ARG A 35 -7.42 4.34 -11.96
N ARG A 36 -6.92 3.11 -12.01
CA ARG A 36 -7.61 1.92 -11.49
C ARG A 36 -7.81 2.03 -9.98
N ARG A 37 -6.80 2.47 -9.24
CA ARG A 37 -6.91 2.72 -7.79
C ARG A 37 -7.92 3.81 -7.47
N ARG A 38 -7.97 4.89 -8.26
CA ARG A 38 -9.01 5.94 -8.11
C ARG A 38 -10.41 5.44 -8.46
N ARG A 39 -10.56 4.61 -9.50
CA ARG A 39 -11.85 3.99 -9.86
C ARG A 39 -12.34 3.00 -8.80
N ALA A 40 -11.43 2.23 -8.18
CA ALA A 40 -11.76 1.37 -7.06
C ALA A 40 -12.25 2.16 -5.83
N ARG A 41 -11.76 3.40 -5.63
CA ARG A 41 -12.31 4.32 -4.61
C ARG A 41 -13.68 4.88 -5.02
N LYS A 42 -13.87 5.29 -6.29
CA LYS A 42 -15.15 5.85 -6.76
C LYS A 42 -16.31 4.85 -6.74
N ASN A 43 -16.05 3.55 -6.96
CA ASN A 43 -17.08 2.51 -6.82
C ASN A 43 -17.45 2.20 -5.36
N ARG A 44 -16.67 2.67 -4.38
CA ARG A 44 -17.07 2.67 -2.95
C ARG A 44 -17.93 3.90 -2.63
N GLU A 45 -17.67 5.02 -3.28
CA GLU A 45 -18.43 6.29 -3.12
C GLU A 45 -19.88 6.20 -3.63
N SER A 46 -20.17 5.38 -4.65
CA SER A 46 -21.56 5.17 -5.11
C SER A 46 -22.37 4.16 -4.28
N VAL A 47 -21.79 3.60 -3.21
CA VAL A 47 -22.48 2.73 -2.24
C VAL A 47 -22.71 3.46 -0.91
N GLU A 48 -22.03 4.59 -0.67
CA GLU A 48 -22.13 5.41 0.54
C GLU A 48 -23.02 6.66 0.35
N GLU A 49 -24.26 6.49 -0.08
CA GLU A 49 -25.32 7.49 0.21
C GLU A 49 -26.20 7.05 1.40
N ASN A 50 -25.80 6.00 2.13
CA ASN A 50 -26.47 5.53 3.34
C ASN A 50 -25.48 5.02 4.38
N ASP A 51 -24.44 5.77 4.75
CA ASP A 51 -24.04 5.79 6.16
C ASP A 51 -23.16 7.00 6.47
N VAL A 52 -23.45 7.61 7.60
CA VAL A 52 -22.79 8.82 8.06
C VAL A 52 -21.48 8.44 8.74
N GLY A 53 -20.37 8.81 8.11
CA GLY A 53 -19.08 9.01 8.77
C GLY A 53 -18.17 7.80 8.83
N ASP A 54 -17.11 7.83 8.01
CA ASP A 54 -15.77 7.52 8.52
C ASP A 54 -14.70 8.04 7.54
N GLU A 55 -14.22 9.26 7.80
CA GLU A 55 -12.84 9.59 7.45
C GLU A 55 -11.96 8.52 8.09
N ILE A 56 -11.09 7.82 7.34
CA ILE A 56 -9.94 6.96 7.81
C ILE A 56 -9.88 5.54 7.20
N THR A 57 -10.84 5.06 6.39
CA THR A 57 -10.82 3.65 5.88
C THR A 57 -9.70 3.26 4.87
N THR A 58 -8.63 4.05 4.70
CA THR A 58 -7.48 3.69 3.85
C THR A 58 -6.16 3.50 4.61
N VAL A 59 -6.19 3.61 5.93
CA VAL A 59 -5.05 3.31 6.83
C VAL A 59 -5.27 2.00 7.62
N GLU A 60 -6.44 1.39 7.50
CA GLU A 60 -6.87 0.21 8.28
C GLU A 60 -6.31 -1.14 7.77
N SER A 61 -5.63 -1.17 6.62
CA SER A 61 -5.09 -2.44 6.09
C SER A 61 -3.75 -2.86 6.74
N LEU A 62 -3.19 -2.05 7.65
CA LEU A 62 -1.92 -2.32 8.36
C LEU A 62 -1.94 -1.92 9.84
N GLN A 63 -3.02 -1.29 10.30
CA GLN A 63 -3.22 -0.98 11.71
C GLN A 63 -4.21 -2.01 12.23
N PHE A 64 -3.73 -2.94 13.05
CA PHE A 64 -4.65 -3.71 13.87
C PHE A 64 -5.52 -2.72 14.64
N ASP A 65 -6.84 -2.89 14.57
CA ASP A 65 -7.76 -2.04 15.28
C ASP A 65 -7.38 -2.04 16.77
N LEU A 66 -6.99 -0.87 17.28
CA LEU A 66 -6.52 -0.73 18.65
C LEU A 66 -7.62 -1.16 19.63
N SER A 67 -8.90 -0.97 19.25
CA SER A 67 -10.03 -1.43 20.04
C SER A 67 -10.08 -2.97 20.14
N THR A 68 -9.68 -3.66 19.06
CA THR A 68 -9.52 -5.12 19.04
C THR A 68 -8.36 -5.56 19.94
N ILE A 69 -7.21 -4.88 19.92
CA ILE A 69 -6.07 -5.22 20.80
C ILE A 69 -6.41 -4.95 22.27
N GLU A 70 -7.09 -3.83 22.55
CA GLU A 70 -7.55 -3.46 23.89
C GLU A 70 -8.56 -4.49 24.42
N ALA A 71 -9.53 -4.92 23.62
CA ALA A 71 -10.46 -5.99 23.98
C ALA A 71 -9.73 -7.33 24.20
N ALA A 72 -8.78 -7.67 23.33
CA ALA A 72 -7.98 -8.90 23.40
C ALA A 72 -7.11 -8.94 24.68
N THR A 73 -6.57 -7.79 25.09
CA THR A 73 -5.71 -7.64 26.29
C THR A 73 -6.48 -7.26 27.56
N ASN A 74 -7.82 -7.18 27.50
CA ASN A 74 -8.67 -6.67 28.57
C ASN A 74 -8.20 -5.31 29.09
N ASN A 75 -8.18 -4.32 28.20
CA ASN A 75 -7.77 -2.94 28.47
C ASN A 75 -6.35 -2.83 29.05
N PHE A 76 -5.41 -3.67 28.58
CA PHE A 76 -4.06 -3.74 29.15
C PHE A 76 -4.06 -3.88 30.68
N SER A 77 -4.97 -4.69 31.22
CA SER A 77 -5.04 -4.93 32.66
C SER A 77 -3.68 -5.39 33.19
N PRO A 78 -3.23 -4.90 34.37
CA PRO A 78 -1.98 -5.33 34.99
C PRO A 78 -1.93 -6.85 35.25
N ASP A 79 -3.09 -7.51 35.38
CA ASP A 79 -3.20 -8.96 35.55
C ASP A 79 -2.69 -9.73 34.32
N ASN A 80 -2.70 -9.10 33.15
CA ASN A 80 -2.21 -9.66 31.90
C ASN A 80 -0.77 -9.25 31.60
N LYS A 81 -0.09 -8.47 32.45
CA LYS A 81 1.29 -8.03 32.21
C LYS A 81 2.26 -9.19 32.40
N LEU A 82 2.97 -9.56 31.33
CA LEU A 82 4.00 -10.60 31.30
C LEU A 82 5.35 -10.08 31.80
N GLY A 83 5.63 -8.79 31.63
CA GLY A 83 6.86 -8.16 32.11
C GLY A 83 7.09 -6.76 31.53
N GLU A 84 8.07 -6.06 32.08
CA GLU A 84 8.54 -4.75 31.61
C GLU A 84 10.07 -4.74 31.59
N GLY A 85 10.65 -4.22 30.51
CA GLY A 85 12.10 -4.11 30.35
C GLY A 85 12.47 -3.12 29.25
N GLY A 86 13.69 -3.21 28.71
CA GLY A 86 14.17 -2.33 27.64
C GLY A 86 13.37 -2.40 26.33
N SER A 87 12.43 -3.35 26.23
CA SER A 87 11.49 -3.53 25.11
C SER A 87 10.10 -2.98 25.39
N GLY A 88 9.87 -2.33 26.55
CA GLY A 88 8.56 -1.84 26.99
C GLY A 88 7.77 -2.88 27.79
N GLU A 89 6.50 -2.57 28.05
CA GLU A 89 5.56 -3.47 28.73
C GLU A 89 4.99 -4.51 27.77
N VAL A 90 4.95 -5.77 28.20
CA VAL A 90 4.41 -6.89 27.41
C VAL A 90 3.16 -7.41 28.10
N TYR A 91 2.06 -7.54 27.37
CA TYR A 91 0.78 -8.04 27.88
C TYR A 91 0.37 -9.33 27.16
N ASN A 92 -0.24 -10.25 27.91
CA ASN A 92 -0.85 -11.46 27.40
C ASN A 92 -2.22 -11.15 26.80
N VAL A 93 -2.56 -11.83 25.72
CA VAL A 93 -3.86 -11.75 25.08
C VAL A 93 -4.79 -12.76 25.74
N SER A 94 -5.70 -12.28 26.58
CA SER A 94 -6.63 -13.12 27.35
C SER A 94 -7.96 -13.37 26.64
N ASN A 95 -8.35 -12.54 25.66
CA ASN A 95 -9.61 -12.68 24.92
C ASN A 95 -9.34 -13.06 23.46
N LEU A 96 -9.22 -14.36 23.21
CA LEU A 96 -9.23 -14.96 21.87
C LEU A 96 -10.68 -15.14 21.41
N GLN A 97 -11.38 -14.04 21.13
CA GLN A 97 -12.49 -14.15 20.19
C GLN A 97 -11.82 -14.37 18.82
N CYS A 98 -11.86 -15.61 18.34
CA CYS A 98 -11.24 -16.04 17.09
C CYS A 98 -11.54 -15.03 15.97
N ILE A 99 -10.49 -14.61 15.25
CA ILE A 99 -10.61 -14.13 13.87
C ILE A 99 -11.12 -15.31 13.02
#